data_AF-A0A0M2GIP5-F1
#
_entry.id   AF-A0A0M2GIP5-F1
#
_cell.length_a   1.000
_cell.length_b   1.000
_cell.length_c   1.000
_cell.angle_alpha   90.00
_cell.angle_beta   90.00
_cell.angle_gamma   90.00
#
_symmetry.space_group_name_H-M   'P 1'
#
loop_
_entity.id
_entity.type
_entity.pdbx_description
1 polymer ?
#
loop_
_entity_poly.entity_id
_entity_poly.type
_entity_poly.pdbx_seq_one_letter_code
_entity_poly.pdbx_strand_id
1 'polypeptide(L)' 'MRYSLGLTPCSCAQGVPEEWVQLSVGLYEYVGSGGLATLSDGVQRSLGRAPRDFADYARAAARQGLWNA' A
#
# COMPACT_ATOMS: atom_id res chain seq x y z
N MET A 1 -13.43 -16.32 -14.74
CA MET A 1 -11.95 -16.26 -14.66
C MET A 1 -11.57 -16.45 -13.20
N ARG A 2 -11.13 -17.65 -12.82
CA ARG A 2 -10.62 -17.95 -11.48
C ARG A 2 -9.11 -17.71 -11.53
N TYR A 3 -8.60 -16.71 -10.82
CA TYR A 3 -7.16 -16.53 -10.64
C TYR A 3 -6.67 -17.62 -9.69
N SER A 4 -6.28 -18.76 -10.26
CA SER A 4 -5.49 -19.78 -9.59
C SER A 4 -4.02 -19.36 -9.66
N LEU A 5 -3.60 -18.43 -8.82
CA LEU A 5 -2.19 -18.27 -8.48
C LEU A 5 -1.99 -18.92 -7.11
N GLY A 6 -1.23 -20.02 -7.11
CA GLY A 6 -0.97 -20.87 -5.95
C GLY A 6 -0.18 -20.14 -4.87
N LEU A 7 -0.88 -19.34 -4.06
CA LEU A 7 -0.39 -18.70 -2.86
C LEU A 7 -0.95 -19.42 -1.63
N THR A 8 -0.55 -20.67 -1.43
CA THR A 8 -0.75 -21.38 -0.16
C THR A 8 0.52 -22.19 0.07
N PRO A 9 1.50 -21.64 0.83
CA PRO A 9 1.46 -21.75 2.30
C PRO A 9 2.06 -20.58 3.13
N CYS A 10 2.68 -19.55 2.53
CA CYS A 10 3.51 -18.61 3.30
C CYS A 10 2.74 -17.63 4.20
N SER A 11 1.50 -17.27 3.87
CA SER A 11 0.72 -16.30 4.67
C SER A 11 0.02 -16.94 5.88
N CYS A 12 -0.39 -18.21 5.76
CA CYS A 12 -0.89 -19.01 6.89
C CYS A 12 0.17 -19.12 8.00
N ALA A 13 1.46 -19.14 7.64
CA ALA A 13 2.56 -19.21 8.59
C ALA A 13 2.69 -17.97 9.51
N GLN A 14 1.97 -16.88 9.21
CA GLN A 14 1.91 -15.66 10.02
C GLN A 14 0.51 -15.40 10.60
N GLY A 15 -0.44 -16.34 10.45
CA GLY A 15 -1.80 -16.19 10.98
C GLY A 15 -2.65 -15.10 10.32
N VAL A 16 -2.26 -14.63 9.14
CA VAL A 16 -3.02 -13.62 8.39
C VAL A 16 -4.22 -14.30 7.69
N PRO A 17 -5.46 -13.82 7.88
CA PRO A 17 -6.62 -14.39 7.20
C PRO A 17 -6.52 -14.29 5.67
N GLU A 18 -7.05 -15.28 4.97
CA GLU A 18 -6.89 -15.45 3.52
C GLU A 18 -7.43 -14.24 2.74
N GLU A 19 -8.54 -13.64 3.19
CA GLU A 19 -9.14 -12.48 2.54
C GLU A 19 -8.21 -11.27 2.50
N TRP A 20 -7.37 -11.07 3.51
CA TRP A 20 -6.39 -9.97 3.55
C TRP A 20 -5.22 -10.24 2.61
N VAL A 21 -4.81 -11.50 2.46
CA VAL A 21 -3.79 -11.90 1.49
C VAL A 21 -4.28 -11.66 0.08
N GLN A 22 -5.50 -12.11 -0.23
CA GLN A 22 -6.15 -11.92 -1.52
C GLN A 22 -6.28 -10.44 -1.87
N LEU A 23 -6.72 -9.62 -0.90
CA LEU A 23 -6.80 -8.16 -1.07
C LEU A 23 -5.44 -7.54 -1.38
N SER A 24 -4.39 -7.93 -0.66
CA SER A 24 -3.05 -7.38 -0.83
C SER A 24 -2.46 -7.72 -2.19
N VAL A 25 -2.61 -8.97 -2.64
CA VAL A 25 -2.17 -9.42 -3.97
C VAL A 25 -2.85 -8.60 -5.05
N GLY A 26 -4.19 -8.52 -5.03
CA GLY A 26 -4.94 -7.76 -6.03
C GLY A 26 -4.59 -6.27 -6.02
N LEU A 27 -4.38 -5.68 -4.84
CA LEU A 27 -3.93 -4.29 -4.73
C LEU A 27 -2.57 -4.07 -5.37
N TYR A 28 -1.58 -4.93 -5.08
CA TYR A 28 -0.24 -4.77 -5.65
C TYR A 28 -0.21 -5.04 -7.16
N GLU A 29 -1.01 -5.97 -7.68
CA GLU A 29 -1.20 -6.16 -9.12
C GLU A 29 -1.81 -4.91 -9.77
N TYR A 30 -2.82 -4.30 -9.13
CA TYR A 30 -3.43 -3.07 -9.61
C TYR A 30 -2.46 -1.88 -9.59
N VAL A 31 -1.64 -1.76 -8.56
CA VAL A 31 -0.58 -0.75 -8.46
C VAL A 31 0.48 -0.99 -9.54
N GLY A 32 0.96 -2.23 -9.69
CA GLY A 32 2.00 -2.61 -10.65
C GLY A 32 1.56 -2.42 -12.11
N SER A 33 0.27 -2.54 -12.39
CA SER A 33 -0.32 -2.24 -13.70
C SER A 33 -0.58 -0.74 -13.95
N GLY A 34 -0.26 0.12 -12.99
CA GLY A 34 -0.40 1.57 -13.12
C GLY A 34 -1.80 2.11 -12.77
N GLY A 35 -2.66 1.30 -12.16
CA GLY A 35 -4.03 1.70 -11.79
C GLY A 35 -4.12 2.90 -10.87
N LEU A 36 -3.05 3.21 -10.13
CA LEU A 36 -2.94 4.39 -9.24
C LEU A 36 -1.93 5.44 -9.74
N ALA A 37 -1.57 5.44 -11.03
CA ALA A 37 -0.54 6.34 -11.56
C ALA A 37 -1.05 7.75 -11.91
N THR A 38 -2.36 8.01 -11.86
CA THR A 38 -2.93 9.31 -12.21
C THR A 38 -2.82 10.30 -11.05
N LEU A 39 -2.25 11.47 -11.32
CA LEU A 39 -2.19 12.57 -10.36
C LEU A 39 -3.55 13.25 -10.17
N SER A 40 -3.79 13.77 -8.96
CA SER A 40 -4.96 14.58 -8.64
C SER A 40 -4.58 15.77 -7.75
N ASP A 41 -5.49 16.73 -7.61
CA ASP A 41 -5.31 17.98 -6.87
C ASP A 41 -6.14 18.06 -5.57
N GLY A 42 -6.66 16.91 -5.11
CA GLY A 42 -7.60 16.84 -4.00
C GLY A 42 -7.07 17.45 -2.70
N VAL A 43 -5.76 17.33 -2.43
CA VAL A 43 -5.13 17.91 -1.23
C VAL A 43 -5.17 19.43 -1.28
N GLN A 44 -4.79 20.01 -2.43
CA GLN A 44 -4.80 21.44 -2.66
C GLN A 44 -6.22 22.00 -2.52
N ARG A 45 -7.21 21.33 -3.13
CA ARG A 45 -8.61 21.74 -3.07
C ARG A 45 -9.23 21.63 -1.68
N SER A 46 -8.84 20.62 -0.91
CA SER A 46 -9.47 20.35 0.41
C SER A 46 -8.79 21.11 1.54
N LEU A 47 -7.46 21.28 1.47
CA LEU A 47 -6.65 21.80 2.58
C LEU A 47 -5.94 23.13 2.26
N GLY A 48 -6.04 23.65 1.03
CA GLY A 48 -5.42 24.92 0.65
C GLY A 48 -3.87 24.91 0.65
N ARG A 49 -3.24 23.73 0.70
CA ARG A 49 -1.78 23.57 0.69
C ARG A 49 -1.34 22.46 -0.28
N ALA A 50 -0.07 22.48 -0.68
CA ALA A 50 0.52 21.39 -1.45
C ALA A 50 0.54 20.07 -0.67
N PRO A 51 0.43 18.90 -1.33
CA PRO A 51 0.64 17.60 -0.70
C PRO A 51 2.06 17.52 -0.11
N ARG A 52 2.19 16.78 0.99
CA ARG A 52 3.50 16.56 1.60
C ARG A 52 4.23 15.51 0.78
N ASP A 53 5.53 15.73 0.55
CA ASP A 53 6.38 14.72 -0.08
C ASP A 53 6.45 13.44 0.78
N PHE A 54 6.29 12.28 0.14
CA PHE A 54 6.27 11.01 0.85
C PHE A 54 7.64 10.65 1.43
N ALA A 55 8.74 11.02 0.78
CA ALA A 55 10.08 10.77 1.31
C ALA A 55 10.33 11.58 2.60
N ASP A 56 9.82 12.80 2.68
CA ASP A 56 9.91 13.60 3.92
C ASP A 56 9.06 13.02 5.05
N TYR A 57 7.91 12.42 4.73
CA TYR A 57 7.15 11.64 5.70
C TYR A 57 7.93 10.41 6.18
N ALA A 58 8.41 9.59 5.23
CA ALA A 58 9.14 8.36 5.50
C ALA A 58 10.37 8.61 6.40
N ARG A 59 11.18 9.62 6.08
CA ARG A 59 12.34 10.01 6.91
C ARG A 59 11.94 10.43 8.32
N ALA A 60 10.85 11.18 8.46
CA ALA A 60 10.38 11.63 9.78
C ALA A 60 9.89 10.45 10.63
N ALA A 61 9.14 9.51 10.03
CA ALA A 61 8.66 8.31 10.69
C ALA A 61 9.81 7.40 11.15
N ALA A 62 10.81 7.20 10.28
CA ALA A 62 12.02 6.44 10.61
C ALA A 62 12.77 7.04 11.82
N ARG A 63 12.99 8.36 11.83
CA ARG A 63 13.66 9.04 12.95
C ARG A 63 12.90 8.93 14.27
N GLN A 64 11.58 8.82 14.21
CA GLN A 64 10.73 8.61 15.39
C GLN A 64 10.75 7.17 15.89
N GLY A 65 11.45 6.25 15.20
CA GLY A 65 11.54 4.85 15.58
C GLY A 65 10.27 4.04 15.31
N LEU A 66 9.31 4.57 14.53
CA LEU A 66 8.01 3.93 14.29
C LEU A 66 8.10 2.58 13.58
N TRP A 67 9.27 2.23 13.03
CA TRP A 67 9.49 1.00 12.27
C TRP A 67 10.40 0.00 13.00
N ASN A 68 10.90 0.33 14.19
CA ASN A 68 11.83 -0.52 14.95
C ASN A 68 11.08 -1.51 15.87
N ALA A 69 10.00 -2.11 15.36
CA ALA A 69 9.22 -3.12 16.08
C ALA A 69 9.90 -4.50 16.04
#